data_AF-A0A2N1M0T8-F1
#
_entry.id   AF-A0A2N1M0T8-F1
#
_cell.length_a   1.000
_cell.length_b   1.000
_cell.length_c   1.000
_cell.angle_alpha   90.00
_cell.angle_beta   90.00
_cell.angle_gamma   90.00
#
_symmetry.space_group_name_H-M   'P 1'
#
loop_
_entity.id
_entity.type
_entity.pdbx_description
1 polymer ?
#
loop_
_entity_poly.entity_id
_entity_poly.type
_entity_poly.pdbx_seq_one_letter_code
_entity_poly.pdbx_strand_id
1 'polypeptide(L)'
;MGFNIIRQDLRSKAGDFGVCQNPNRVKVINKLIENPPKNVNVAKKVFEYLNTQQKGFIDSDWKMLKDLEFIPIQQHKFIPIQQYKLIKPRDCFLKLKEESLNSFFTCVDFGIKANEFLAKCGVREPSSYDFDKISVGPTHKLWNLYVEKYPIILEKINPNLEKILNLASPPTNSKFRVTAIKYFIDNFDKKYAKVYKPEQINIAFIPCSNFDACTKPSDC
;
A
#
# COMPACT_ATOMS: atom_id res chain seq x y z
N MET A 1 -3.38 -18.81 -18.03
CA MET A 1 -2.17 -19.49 -17.56
C MET A 1 -1.56 -20.47 -18.58
N GLY A 2 -2.10 -20.62 -19.80
CA GLY A 2 -1.44 -21.45 -20.82
C GLY A 2 -1.48 -22.96 -20.55
N PHE A 3 -2.52 -23.42 -19.85
CA PHE A 3 -2.85 -24.85 -19.80
C PHE A 3 -3.59 -25.24 -21.08
N ASN A 4 -3.37 -26.48 -21.53
CA ASN A 4 -4.16 -27.04 -22.62
C ASN A 4 -5.61 -27.23 -22.16
N ILE A 5 -6.56 -26.77 -22.98
CA ILE A 5 -7.98 -26.83 -22.69
C ILE A 5 -8.62 -27.83 -23.65
N ILE A 6 -9.49 -28.69 -23.12
CA ILE A 6 -10.25 -29.64 -23.93
C ILE A 6 -11.07 -28.87 -24.98
N ARG A 7 -11.08 -29.39 -26.21
CA ARG A 7 -11.88 -28.89 -27.33
C ARG A 7 -13.35 -28.77 -26.90
N GLN A 8 -14.01 -27.68 -27.31
CA GLN A 8 -15.32 -27.28 -26.76
C GLN A 8 -16.37 -28.40 -26.79
N ASP A 9 -16.43 -29.14 -27.88
CA ASP A 9 -17.33 -30.27 -28.14
C ASP A 9 -17.08 -31.49 -27.24
N LEU A 10 -15.85 -31.67 -26.75
CA LEU A 10 -15.45 -32.79 -25.91
C LEU A 10 -15.54 -32.49 -24.41
N ARG A 11 -15.89 -31.27 -24.00
CA ARG A 11 -15.91 -30.87 -22.59
C ARG A 11 -16.94 -31.64 -21.75
N SER A 12 -18.07 -32.04 -22.34
CA SER A 12 -19.07 -32.88 -21.67
C SER A 12 -18.56 -34.30 -21.39
N LYS A 13 -17.52 -34.75 -22.09
CA LYS A 13 -16.86 -36.06 -21.95
C LYS A 13 -15.58 -36.00 -21.12
N ALA A 14 -15.24 -34.85 -20.55
CA ALA A 14 -14.01 -34.66 -19.78
C ALA A 14 -13.87 -35.65 -18.61
N GLY A 15 -14.98 -35.93 -17.91
CA GLY A 15 -15.03 -36.91 -16.82
C GLY A 15 -14.75 -38.33 -17.29
N ASP A 16 -15.33 -38.74 -18.42
CA ASP A 16 -15.12 -40.06 -19.04
C ASP A 16 -13.64 -40.28 -19.41
N PHE A 17 -12.93 -39.22 -19.77
CA PHE A 17 -11.50 -39.23 -20.08
C PHE A 17 -10.59 -39.06 -18.84
N GLY A 18 -11.16 -38.95 -17.64
CA GLY A 18 -10.40 -38.72 -16.41
C GLY A 18 -9.70 -37.36 -16.36
N VAL A 19 -10.15 -36.38 -17.15
CA VAL A 19 -9.52 -35.05 -17.16
C VAL A 19 -9.92 -34.28 -15.92
N CYS A 20 -8.94 -33.95 -15.08
CA CYS A 20 -9.16 -33.13 -13.90
C CYS A 20 -9.72 -31.75 -14.29
N GLN A 21 -10.77 -31.31 -13.60
CA GLN A 21 -11.37 -29.99 -13.82
C GLN A 21 -10.36 -28.85 -13.61
N ASN A 22 -9.42 -29.03 -12.69
CA ASN A 22 -8.33 -28.10 -12.43
C ASN A 22 -6.99 -28.84 -12.39
N PRO A 23 -5.89 -28.22 -12.87
CA PRO A 23 -4.55 -28.74 -12.64
C PRO A 23 -4.23 -28.80 -11.14
N ASN A 24 -3.33 -29.69 -10.74
CA ASN A 24 -2.91 -29.75 -9.34
C ASN A 24 -2.19 -28.46 -8.90
N ARG A 25 -2.20 -28.20 -7.59
CA ARG A 25 -1.54 -27.05 -6.93
C ARG A 25 -0.14 -26.75 -7.46
N VAL A 26 0.71 -27.78 -7.52
CA VAL A 26 2.12 -27.66 -7.95
C VAL A 26 2.21 -27.19 -9.40
N LYS A 27 1.41 -27.75 -10.31
CA LYS A 27 1.38 -27.32 -11.72
C LYS A 27 0.90 -25.88 -11.87
N VAL A 28 -0.12 -25.47 -11.11
CA VAL A 28 -0.65 -24.10 -11.13
C VAL A 28 0.42 -23.10 -10.69
N ILE A 29 1.14 -23.40 -9.61
CA ILE A 29 2.23 -22.56 -9.08
C ILE A 29 3.40 -22.49 -10.06
N ASN A 30 3.89 -23.64 -10.55
CA ASN A 30 4.99 -23.66 -11.52
C ASN A 30 4.66 -22.85 -12.77
N LYS A 31 3.41 -22.92 -13.25
CA LYS A 31 2.99 -22.16 -14.42
C LYS A 31 2.97 -20.66 -14.18
N LEU A 32 2.63 -20.22 -12.97
CA LEU A 32 2.73 -18.81 -12.58
C LEU A 32 4.18 -18.32 -12.54
N ILE A 33 5.11 -19.16 -12.06
CA ILE A 33 6.56 -18.86 -12.01
C ILE A 33 7.16 -18.79 -13.41
N GLU A 34 6.91 -19.79 -14.25
CA GLU A 34 7.48 -19.87 -15.59
C GLU A 34 6.92 -18.80 -16.53
N ASN A 35 5.63 -18.47 -16.37
CA ASN A 35 4.90 -17.61 -17.29
C ASN A 35 3.97 -16.64 -16.54
N PRO A 36 4.53 -15.69 -15.76
CA PRO A 36 3.73 -14.71 -15.04
C PRO A 36 2.93 -13.83 -16.02
N PRO A 37 1.73 -13.35 -15.62
CA PRO A 37 0.91 -12.53 -16.50
C PRO A 37 1.61 -11.21 -16.83
N LYS A 38 1.71 -10.89 -18.12
CA LYS A 38 2.50 -9.75 -18.61
C LYS A 38 1.71 -8.45 -18.80
N ASN A 39 0.40 -8.45 -18.54
CA ASN A 39 -0.43 -7.25 -18.61
C ASN A 39 -1.61 -7.34 -17.63
N VAL A 40 -2.28 -6.20 -17.41
CA VAL A 40 -3.35 -6.07 -16.41
C VAL A 40 -4.55 -6.99 -16.69
N ASN A 41 -4.98 -7.08 -17.95
CA ASN A 41 -6.15 -7.87 -18.33
C ASN A 41 -5.92 -9.38 -18.15
N VAL A 42 -4.74 -9.87 -18.53
CA VAL A 42 -4.35 -11.26 -18.34
C VAL A 42 -4.14 -11.56 -16.86
N ALA A 43 -3.49 -10.65 -16.12
CA ALA A 43 -3.28 -10.78 -14.69
C ALA A 43 -4.58 -10.91 -13.92
N LYS A 44 -5.57 -10.05 -14.20
CA LYS A 44 -6.91 -10.14 -13.61
C LYS A 44 -7.49 -11.54 -13.77
N LYS A 45 -7.56 -12.06 -15.00
CA LYS A 45 -8.10 -13.39 -15.28
C LYS A 45 -7.33 -14.50 -14.56
N VAL A 46 -6.00 -14.39 -14.51
CA VAL A 46 -5.15 -15.36 -13.80
C VAL A 46 -5.42 -15.33 -12.30
N PHE A 47 -5.43 -14.17 -11.68
CA PHE A 47 -5.62 -14.02 -10.24
C PHE A 47 -7.05 -14.40 -9.81
N GLU A 48 -8.06 -14.07 -10.60
CA GLU A 48 -9.43 -14.54 -10.36
C GLU A 48 -9.51 -16.07 -10.41
N TYR A 49 -8.85 -16.70 -11.38
CA TYR A 49 -8.77 -18.16 -11.45
C TYR A 49 -8.04 -18.73 -10.22
N LEU A 50 -6.88 -18.19 -9.85
CA LEU A 50 -6.13 -18.63 -8.67
C LEU A 50 -6.92 -18.47 -7.37
N ASN A 51 -7.75 -17.43 -7.27
CA ASN A 51 -8.67 -17.25 -6.14
C ASN A 51 -9.63 -18.43 -5.99
N THR A 52 -10.11 -19.02 -7.10
CA THR A 52 -10.96 -20.23 -7.04
C THR A 52 -10.21 -21.47 -6.56
N GLN A 53 -8.89 -21.51 -6.76
CA GLN A 53 -8.03 -22.64 -6.42
C GLN A 53 -7.40 -22.51 -5.03
N GLN A 54 -7.58 -21.38 -4.34
CA GLN A 54 -6.84 -21.02 -3.12
C GLN A 54 -6.96 -22.04 -1.98
N LYS A 55 -8.07 -22.79 -1.90
CA LYS A 55 -8.27 -23.84 -0.88
C LYS A 55 -7.25 -24.98 -0.99
N GLY A 56 -6.66 -25.18 -2.17
CA GLY A 56 -5.62 -26.18 -2.39
C GLY A 56 -4.23 -25.71 -1.96
N PHE A 57 -4.00 -24.42 -1.73
CA PHE A 57 -2.68 -23.87 -1.41
C PHE A 57 -2.34 -24.11 0.06
N ILE A 58 -1.04 -24.28 0.33
CA ILE A 58 -0.51 -24.48 1.69
C ILE A 58 0.36 -23.29 2.11
N ASP A 59 0.68 -23.18 3.39
CA ASP A 59 1.43 -22.05 3.95
C ASP A 59 2.79 -21.80 3.27
N SER A 60 3.47 -22.85 2.82
CA SER A 60 4.73 -22.71 2.08
C SER A 60 4.53 -22.00 0.74
N ASP A 61 3.38 -22.21 0.09
CA ASP A 61 3.06 -21.56 -1.19
C ASP A 61 2.87 -20.07 -0.99
N TRP A 62 2.11 -19.69 0.04
CA TRP A 62 1.87 -18.28 0.36
C TRP A 62 3.16 -17.56 0.73
N LYS A 63 4.03 -18.20 1.51
CA LYS A 63 5.36 -17.67 1.85
C LYS A 63 6.20 -17.43 0.59
N MET A 64 6.22 -18.40 -0.34
CA MET A 64 6.96 -18.26 -1.60
C MET A 64 6.35 -17.17 -2.50
N LEU A 65 5.02 -17.15 -2.66
CA LEU A 65 4.33 -16.18 -3.53
C LEU A 65 4.53 -14.75 -3.05
N LYS A 66 4.62 -14.53 -1.73
CA LYS A 66 4.89 -13.21 -1.14
C LYS A 66 6.15 -12.54 -1.69
N ASP A 67 7.14 -13.34 -2.06
CA ASP A 67 8.45 -12.91 -2.55
C ASP A 67 8.64 -13.08 -4.07
N LEU A 68 7.65 -13.65 -4.77
CA LEU A 68 7.69 -13.89 -6.21
C LEU A 68 7.25 -12.65 -7.00
N GLU A 69 8.01 -12.27 -8.02
CA GLU A 69 7.63 -11.20 -8.95
C GLU A 69 6.67 -11.73 -10.02
N PHE A 70 5.37 -11.51 -9.82
CA PHE A 70 4.35 -11.96 -10.77
C PHE A 70 3.21 -10.97 -11.01
N ILE A 71 3.17 -9.86 -10.26
CA ILE A 71 2.13 -8.83 -10.42
C ILE A 71 2.59 -7.80 -11.45
N PRO A 72 1.95 -7.67 -12.61
CA PRO A 72 2.35 -6.68 -13.60
C PRO A 72 1.82 -5.30 -13.23
N ILE A 73 2.73 -4.32 -13.21
CA ILE A 73 2.41 -2.90 -13.17
C ILE A 73 2.82 -2.23 -14.48
N GLN A 74 1.93 -1.38 -15.01
CA GLN A 74 2.23 -0.62 -16.22
C GLN A 74 3.24 0.48 -15.88
N GLN A 75 4.39 0.44 -16.53
CA GLN A 75 5.37 1.51 -16.51
C GLN A 75 4.99 2.52 -17.59
N HIS A 76 5.17 3.81 -17.30
CA HIS A 76 5.00 4.92 -18.25
C HIS A 76 3.66 4.92 -19.00
N LYS A 77 2.60 5.37 -18.33
CA LYS A 77 1.25 5.57 -18.94
C LYS A 77 1.24 6.45 -20.20
N PHE A 78 2.32 7.19 -20.47
CA PHE A 78 2.41 8.23 -21.51
C PHE A 78 3.30 7.86 -22.69
N ILE A 79 3.89 6.66 -22.74
CA ILE A 79 4.70 6.19 -23.88
C ILE A 79 3.88 5.16 -24.68
N PRO A 80 3.92 5.16 -26.03
CA PRO A 80 3.16 4.21 -26.86
C PRO A 80 3.48 2.73 -26.60
N ILE A 81 4.66 2.45 -26.03
CA ILE A 81 5.13 1.11 -25.73
C ILE A 81 4.68 0.75 -24.31
N GLN A 82 3.74 -0.18 -24.21
CA GLN A 82 3.30 -0.72 -22.92
C GLN A 82 4.41 -1.59 -22.34
N GLN A 83 5.25 -1.00 -21.49
CA GLN A 83 6.23 -1.74 -20.71
C GLN A 83 5.62 -2.12 -19.36
N TYR A 84 5.68 -3.40 -19.01
CA TYR A 84 5.22 -3.90 -17.72
C TYR A 84 6.41 -4.35 -16.89
N LYS A 85 6.44 -3.91 -15.63
CA LYS A 85 7.35 -4.44 -14.62
C LYS A 85 6.58 -5.41 -13.74
N LEU A 86 7.18 -6.56 -13.45
CA LEU A 86 6.65 -7.47 -12.43
C LEU A 86 7.16 -7.02 -11.07
N ILE A 87 6.28 -7.05 -10.07
CA ILE A 87 6.60 -6.74 -8.69
C ILE A 87 6.11 -7.84 -7.75
N LYS A 88 6.72 -7.87 -6.57
CA LYS A 88 6.36 -8.80 -5.50
C LYS A 88 5.09 -8.33 -4.80
N PRO A 89 4.22 -9.24 -4.34
CA PRO A 89 3.06 -8.88 -3.52
C PRO A 89 3.40 -7.96 -2.35
N ARG A 90 4.47 -8.26 -1.61
CA ARG A 90 4.88 -7.48 -0.44
C ARG A 90 5.38 -6.07 -0.75
N ASP A 91 5.73 -5.80 -2.01
CA ASP A 91 6.28 -4.51 -2.46
C ASP A 91 5.19 -3.61 -3.10
N CYS A 92 3.92 -4.00 -3.00
CA CYS A 92 2.78 -3.22 -3.47
C CYS A 92 1.60 -3.23 -2.52
N PHE A 93 0.68 -2.30 -2.77
CA PHE A 93 -0.50 -2.11 -1.96
C PHE A 93 -1.77 -2.28 -2.79
N LEU A 94 -2.88 -2.63 -2.13
CA LEU A 94 -4.19 -2.48 -2.74
C LEU A 94 -4.52 -0.99 -2.87
N LYS A 95 -5.21 -0.61 -3.95
CA LYS A 95 -5.71 0.76 -4.09
C LYS A 95 -6.61 1.12 -2.91
N LEU A 96 -6.31 2.27 -2.32
CA LEU A 96 -7.13 2.93 -1.31
C LEU A 96 -8.38 3.53 -1.94
N LYS A 97 -9.48 3.55 -1.17
CA LYS A 97 -10.71 4.29 -1.51
C LYS A 97 -10.46 5.79 -1.65
N GLU A 98 -9.58 6.34 -0.81
CA GLU A 98 -9.09 7.72 -0.95
C GLU A 98 -8.07 7.76 -2.09
N GLU A 99 -8.56 7.97 -3.31
CA GLU A 99 -7.76 7.80 -4.52
C GLU A 99 -6.55 8.74 -4.59
N SER A 100 -6.67 9.93 -3.99
CA SER A 100 -5.61 10.93 -4.00
C SER A 100 -4.33 10.45 -3.30
N LEU A 101 -4.45 9.57 -2.31
CA LEU A 101 -3.32 8.99 -1.58
C LEU A 101 -2.60 7.87 -2.36
N ASN A 102 -3.26 7.26 -3.35
CA ASN A 102 -2.67 6.18 -4.14
C ASN A 102 -1.42 6.64 -4.91
N SER A 103 -1.28 7.94 -5.15
CA SER A 103 -0.10 8.51 -5.84
C SER A 103 1.20 8.37 -5.03
N PHE A 104 1.12 8.14 -3.71
CA PHE A 104 2.28 7.97 -2.84
C PHE A 104 2.79 6.53 -2.75
N PHE A 105 2.05 5.57 -3.32
CA PHE A 105 2.31 4.14 -3.18
C PHE A 105 2.30 3.44 -4.53
N THR A 106 2.95 2.27 -4.59
CA THR A 106 2.78 1.34 -5.72
C THR A 106 1.48 0.57 -5.52
N CYS A 107 0.35 1.17 -5.90
CA CYS A 107 -0.97 0.56 -5.74
C CYS A 107 -1.38 -0.28 -6.95
N VAL A 108 -2.02 -1.42 -6.68
CA VAL A 108 -2.61 -2.32 -7.68
C VAL A 108 -4.09 -2.54 -7.42
N ASP A 109 -4.82 -2.81 -8.50
CA ASP A 109 -6.22 -3.19 -8.44
C ASP A 109 -6.59 -4.02 -9.67
N PHE A 110 -6.98 -5.27 -9.43
CA PHE A 110 -7.40 -6.21 -10.46
C PHE A 110 -8.88 -6.62 -10.27
N GLY A 111 -9.63 -5.90 -9.43
CA GLY A 111 -11.01 -6.24 -9.04
C GLY A 111 -11.09 -7.19 -7.84
N ILE A 112 -12.30 -7.32 -7.29
CA ILE A 112 -12.56 -7.94 -5.97
C ILE A 112 -11.92 -9.33 -5.84
N LYS A 113 -12.30 -10.27 -6.71
CA LYS A 113 -11.83 -11.67 -6.64
C LYS A 113 -10.32 -11.82 -6.83
N ALA A 114 -9.73 -11.02 -7.72
CA ALA A 114 -8.28 -11.04 -7.92
C ALA A 114 -7.54 -10.46 -6.70
N ASN A 115 -8.05 -9.36 -6.14
CA ASN A 115 -7.45 -8.71 -4.98
C ASN A 115 -7.55 -9.58 -3.72
N GLU A 116 -8.59 -10.40 -3.56
CA GLU A 116 -8.68 -11.42 -2.49
C GLU A 116 -7.51 -12.41 -2.54
N PHE A 117 -7.21 -12.95 -3.73
CA PHE A 117 -6.06 -13.84 -3.92
C PHE A 117 -4.75 -13.11 -3.65
N LEU A 118 -4.59 -11.89 -4.17
CA LEU A 118 -3.40 -11.08 -3.93
C LEU A 118 -3.20 -10.73 -2.45
N ALA A 119 -4.30 -10.55 -1.70
CA ALA A 119 -4.25 -10.33 -0.26
C ALA A 119 -3.66 -11.55 0.47
N LYS A 120 -4.04 -12.77 0.08
CA LYS A 120 -3.42 -14.01 0.57
C LYS A 120 -1.94 -14.13 0.18
N CYS A 121 -1.56 -13.59 -0.99
CA CYS A 121 -0.17 -13.53 -1.42
C CYS A 121 0.65 -12.46 -0.67
N GLY A 122 0.03 -11.58 0.11
CA GLY A 122 0.73 -10.56 0.91
C GLY A 122 0.64 -9.12 0.38
N VAL A 123 -0.17 -8.86 -0.66
CA VAL A 123 -0.58 -7.48 -0.97
C VAL A 123 -1.52 -7.01 0.13
N ARG A 124 -1.30 -5.82 0.66
CA ARG A 124 -2.12 -5.29 1.77
C ARG A 124 -2.48 -3.83 1.52
N GLU A 125 -3.37 -3.29 2.34
CA GLU A 125 -3.53 -1.84 2.39
C GLU A 125 -2.33 -1.19 3.11
N PRO A 126 -1.96 0.07 2.77
CA PRO A 126 -0.98 0.83 3.53
C PRO A 126 -1.42 1.01 4.98
N SER A 127 -0.52 0.71 5.90
CA SER A 127 -0.69 0.86 7.35
C SER A 127 -0.21 2.23 7.82
N SER A 128 -0.50 2.60 9.07
CA SER A 128 0.05 3.80 9.72
C SER A 128 1.58 3.89 9.54
N TYR A 129 2.29 2.78 9.64
CA TYR A 129 3.74 2.73 9.41
C TYR A 129 4.14 3.12 7.98
N ASP A 130 3.40 2.67 6.97
CA ASP A 130 3.71 3.00 5.57
C ASP A 130 3.44 4.48 5.28
N PHE A 131 2.39 5.05 5.89
CA PHE A 131 2.12 6.49 5.83
C PHE A 131 3.21 7.31 6.53
N ASP A 132 3.73 6.86 7.67
CA ASP A 132 4.82 7.54 8.39
C ASP A 132 6.13 7.54 7.61
N LYS A 133 6.30 6.60 6.67
CA LYS A 133 7.46 6.54 5.77
C LYS A 133 7.32 7.44 4.53
N ILE A 134 6.15 8.05 4.28
CA ILE A 134 6.01 8.97 3.15
C ILE A 134 6.86 10.21 3.42
N SER A 135 7.87 10.41 2.57
CA SER A 135 8.68 11.61 2.53
C SER A 135 8.76 12.11 1.09
N VAL A 136 8.28 13.33 0.87
CA VAL A 136 8.30 13.98 -0.44
C VAL A 136 9.03 15.30 -0.30
N GLY A 137 10.16 15.47 -1.00
CA GLY A 137 10.93 16.70 -0.96
C GLY A 137 10.32 17.82 -1.83
N PRO A 138 10.69 19.10 -1.61
CA PRO A 138 10.15 20.25 -2.34
C PRO A 138 10.32 20.21 -3.86
N THR A 139 11.33 19.52 -4.37
CA THR A 139 11.63 19.39 -5.80
C THR A 139 10.87 18.23 -6.47
N HIS A 140 10.21 17.38 -5.70
CA HIS A 140 9.52 16.21 -6.22
C HIS A 140 8.17 16.60 -6.84
N LYS A 141 7.79 15.98 -7.96
CA LYS A 141 6.52 16.25 -8.68
C LYS A 141 5.26 16.11 -7.83
N LEU A 142 5.31 15.31 -6.76
CA LEU A 142 4.19 15.11 -5.83
C LEU A 142 4.19 16.09 -4.65
N TRP A 143 5.12 17.05 -4.58
CA TRP A 143 5.25 17.96 -3.44
C TRP A 143 3.95 18.70 -3.12
N ASN A 144 3.31 19.29 -4.13
CA ASN A 144 2.07 20.04 -3.93
C ASN A 144 0.94 19.15 -3.40
N LEU A 145 0.81 17.93 -3.96
CA LEU A 145 -0.16 16.94 -3.49
C LEU A 145 0.18 16.48 -2.06
N TYR A 146 1.46 16.29 -1.74
CA TYR A 146 1.90 15.91 -0.39
C TYR A 146 1.53 16.99 0.63
N VAL A 147 1.77 18.26 0.31
CA VAL A 147 1.37 19.40 1.14
C VAL A 147 -0.14 19.45 1.33
N GLU A 148 -0.91 19.30 0.25
CA GLU A 148 -2.38 19.30 0.29
C GLU A 148 -2.94 18.14 1.14
N LYS A 149 -2.37 16.94 1.00
CA LYS A 149 -2.85 15.72 1.67
C LYS A 149 -2.21 15.45 3.02
N TYR A 150 -1.24 16.27 3.45
CA TYR A 150 -0.56 16.09 4.72
C TYR A 150 -1.50 15.97 5.94
N PRO A 151 -2.61 16.74 6.07
CA PRO A 151 -3.57 16.53 7.15
C PRO A 151 -4.17 15.11 7.15
N ILE A 152 -4.54 14.59 5.98
CA ILE A 152 -5.11 13.24 5.85
C ILE A 152 -4.02 12.18 6.15
N ILE A 153 -2.79 12.43 5.72
CA ILE A 153 -1.65 11.55 6.04
C ILE A 153 -1.42 11.52 7.56
N LEU A 154 -1.48 12.65 8.26
CA LEU A 154 -1.38 12.69 9.73
C LEU A 154 -2.50 11.88 10.42
N GLU A 155 -3.73 11.97 9.92
CA GLU A 155 -4.83 11.12 10.43
C GLU A 155 -4.54 9.62 10.24
N LYS A 156 -3.95 9.24 9.10
CA LYS A 156 -3.56 7.85 8.83
C LYS A 156 -2.37 7.39 9.69
N ILE A 157 -1.42 8.27 9.97
CA ILE A 157 -0.29 7.99 10.88
C ILE A 157 -0.82 7.82 12.30
N ASN A 158 -1.79 8.64 12.71
CA ASN A 158 -2.33 8.67 14.08
C ASN A 158 -1.20 8.79 15.14
N PRO A 159 -0.33 9.82 15.06
CA PRO A 159 0.93 9.90 15.82
C PRO A 159 0.71 9.90 17.33
N ASN A 160 1.62 9.32 18.11
CA ASN A 160 1.60 9.47 19.57
C ASN A 160 2.07 10.89 19.97
N LEU A 161 2.04 11.20 21.28
CA LEU A 161 2.39 12.53 21.79
C LEU A 161 3.80 12.96 21.35
N GLU A 162 4.80 12.12 21.56
CA GLU A 162 6.18 12.43 21.19
C GLU A 162 6.32 12.71 19.68
N LYS A 163 5.69 11.89 18.84
CA LYS A 163 5.75 12.05 17.39
C LYS A 163 5.07 13.34 16.94
N ILE A 164 3.88 13.67 17.43
CA ILE A 164 3.18 14.89 16.99
C ILE A 164 3.94 16.16 17.41
N LEU A 165 4.55 16.16 18.59
CA LEU A 165 5.38 17.29 19.05
C LEU A 165 6.65 17.45 18.20
N ASN A 166 7.32 16.34 17.83
CA ASN A 166 8.48 16.38 16.93
C ASN A 166 8.11 16.85 15.51
N LEU A 167 6.92 16.50 15.01
CA LEU A 167 6.41 17.00 13.73
C LEU A 167 6.04 18.50 13.79
N ALA A 168 5.70 18.99 14.98
CA ALA A 168 5.43 20.40 15.24
C ALA A 168 6.71 21.23 15.49
N SER A 169 7.87 20.59 15.68
CA SER A 169 9.15 21.28 15.97
C SER A 169 10.09 21.35 14.75
N PRO A 170 11.08 22.27 14.75
CA PRO A 170 12.20 22.23 13.81
C PRO A 170 12.97 20.90 13.89
N PRO A 171 13.60 20.42 12.81
CA PRO A 171 13.79 21.07 11.50
C PRO A 171 12.61 20.87 10.52
N THR A 172 11.46 20.37 10.97
CA THR A 172 10.29 20.16 10.11
C THR A 172 9.88 21.45 9.41
N ASN A 173 9.49 21.37 8.13
CA ASN A 173 9.07 22.51 7.33
C ASN A 173 7.92 23.27 8.00
N SER A 174 7.96 24.61 7.96
CA SER A 174 6.99 25.48 8.65
C SER A 174 5.53 25.16 8.31
N LYS A 175 5.20 24.83 7.06
CA LYS A 175 3.83 24.44 6.67
C LYS A 175 3.37 23.18 7.40
N PHE A 176 4.23 22.16 7.48
CA PHE A 176 3.92 20.91 8.18
C PHE A 176 3.87 21.10 9.69
N ARG A 177 4.72 21.97 10.26
CA ARG A 177 4.65 22.33 11.69
C ARG A 177 3.29 22.92 12.05
N VAL A 178 2.80 23.89 11.26
CA VAL A 178 1.48 24.50 11.46
C VAL A 178 0.36 23.45 11.41
N THR A 179 0.40 22.53 10.45
CA THR A 179 -0.58 21.45 10.37
C THR A 179 -0.47 20.48 11.56
N ALA A 180 0.74 20.14 12.00
CA ALA A 180 0.96 19.26 13.15
C ALA A 180 0.46 19.88 14.46
N ILE A 181 0.72 21.19 14.68
CA ILE A 181 0.19 21.93 15.83
C ILE A 181 -1.34 21.93 15.80
N LYS A 182 -1.95 22.21 14.64
CA LYS A 182 -3.41 22.17 14.49
C LYS A 182 -3.95 20.78 14.83
N TYR A 183 -3.36 19.72 14.29
CA TYR A 183 -3.74 18.34 14.61
C TYR A 183 -3.64 18.05 16.11
N PHE A 184 -2.56 18.49 16.76
CA PHE A 184 -2.34 18.32 18.20
C PHE A 184 -3.46 18.98 19.01
N ILE A 185 -3.80 20.23 18.69
CA ILE A 185 -4.87 21.00 19.35
C ILE A 185 -6.23 20.34 19.12
N ASP A 186 -6.59 20.05 17.87
CA ASP A 186 -7.90 19.49 17.49
C ASP A 186 -8.15 18.11 18.13
N ASN A 187 -7.08 17.38 18.48
CA ASN A 187 -7.14 16.06 19.11
C ASN A 187 -6.71 16.06 20.59
N PHE A 188 -6.45 17.22 21.19
CA PHE A 188 -5.83 17.31 22.53
C PHE A 188 -6.66 16.57 23.58
N ASP A 189 -7.92 16.96 23.76
CA ASP A 189 -8.78 16.39 24.81
C ASP A 189 -9.02 14.89 24.60
N LYS A 190 -9.20 14.48 23.34
CA LYS A 190 -9.55 13.10 22.97
C LYS A 190 -8.36 12.15 23.11
N LYS A 191 -7.14 12.63 22.89
CA LYS A 191 -5.97 11.77 22.67
C LYS A 191 -4.79 12.07 23.58
N TYR A 192 -4.49 13.34 23.81
CA TYR A 192 -3.23 13.76 24.43
C TYR A 192 -3.37 14.21 25.89
N ALA A 193 -4.54 14.73 26.29
CA ALA A 193 -4.75 15.35 27.60
C ALA A 193 -4.34 14.45 28.79
N LYS A 194 -4.55 13.13 28.70
CA LYS A 194 -4.20 12.19 29.78
C LYS A 194 -2.69 11.96 29.94
N VAL A 195 -1.93 12.15 28.88
CA VAL A 195 -0.48 11.86 28.83
C VAL A 195 0.38 13.12 28.73
N TYR A 196 -0.22 14.26 28.38
CA TYR A 196 0.47 15.53 28.28
C TYR A 196 0.75 16.11 29.67
N LYS A 197 2.03 16.25 30.00
CA LYS A 197 2.51 16.88 31.23
C LYS A 197 3.51 17.97 30.84
N PRO A 198 3.13 19.26 30.85
CA PRO A 198 3.95 20.33 30.27
C PRO A 198 5.34 20.41 30.89
N GLU A 199 5.48 20.08 32.17
CA GLU A 199 6.76 20.09 32.90
C GLU A 199 7.75 19.02 32.41
N GLN A 200 7.25 17.99 31.71
CA GLN A 200 8.04 16.89 31.18
C GLN A 200 8.34 17.06 29.68
N ILE A 201 7.81 18.09 29.03
CA ILE A 201 7.99 18.31 27.60
C ILE A 201 9.28 19.09 27.34
N ASN A 202 10.29 18.40 26.80
CA ASN A 202 11.57 19.00 26.41
C ASN A 202 11.65 19.35 24.91
N ILE A 203 10.54 19.28 24.18
CA ILE A 203 10.48 19.54 22.74
C ILE A 203 10.06 20.99 22.52
N ALA A 204 10.84 21.72 21.72
CA ALA A 204 10.54 23.10 21.34
C ALA A 204 9.56 23.13 20.16
N PHE A 205 8.26 23.05 20.44
CA PHE A 205 7.20 22.97 19.42
C PHE A 205 6.26 24.19 19.41
N ILE A 206 6.32 25.05 20.43
CA ILE A 206 5.45 26.23 20.52
C ILE A 206 6.05 27.32 19.61
N PRO A 207 5.35 27.78 18.57
CA PRO A 207 5.87 28.80 17.68
C PRO A 207 5.95 30.16 18.39
N CYS A 208 7.10 30.81 18.30
CA CYS A 208 7.29 32.17 18.81
C CYS A 208 6.79 33.21 17.79
N SER A 209 6.62 34.47 18.23
CA SER A 209 6.17 35.57 17.35
C SER A 209 7.08 35.79 16.14
N ASN A 210 8.37 35.45 16.26
CA ASN A 210 9.27 35.21 15.15
C ASN A 210 9.04 33.79 14.61
N PHE A 211 8.25 33.66 13.53
CA PHE A 211 7.73 32.41 12.94
C PHE A 211 8.73 31.25 12.71
N ASP A 212 10.04 31.54 12.73
CA ASP A 212 11.09 30.53 12.54
C ASP A 212 11.56 29.87 13.84
N ALA A 213 11.37 30.51 14.99
CA ALA A 213 11.75 29.97 16.29
C ALA A 213 10.58 29.23 16.95
N CYS A 214 10.92 28.12 17.61
CA CYS A 214 10.01 27.43 18.50
C CYS A 214 10.64 27.34 19.90
N THR A 215 9.79 27.31 20.92
CA THR A 215 10.17 27.24 22.33
C THR A 215 9.50 26.07 23.03
N LYS A 216 10.03 25.70 24.20
CA LYS A 216 9.45 24.67 25.06
C LYS A 216 8.37 25.29 25.95
N PRO A 217 7.40 24.50 26.42
CA PRO A 217 6.44 24.98 27.42
C PRO A 217 7.10 25.57 28.68
N SER A 218 8.24 25.03 29.12
CA SER A 218 8.98 25.48 30.31
C SER A 218 9.69 26.82 30.14
N ASP A 219 9.91 27.24 28.89
CA ASP A 219 10.75 28.39 28.55
C ASP A 219 9.89 29.64 28.24
N CYS A 220 8.57 29.55 28.47
CA CYS A 220 7.57 30.60 28.29
C CYS A 220 6.97 31.07 29.61
#